data_AF-A0AAW8UNP4-F1
#
_entry.id   AF-A0AAW8UNP4-F1
#
_cell.length_a   1.000
_cell.length_b   1.000
_cell.length_c   1.000
_cell.angle_alpha   90.00
_cell.angle_beta   90.00
_cell.angle_gamma   90.00
#
_symmetry.space_group_name_H-M   'P 1'
#
loop_
_entity.id
_entity.type
_entity.pdbx_description
1 polymer ?
#
loop_
_entity_poly.entity_id
_entity_poly.type
_entity_poly.pdbx_seq_one_letter_code
_entity_poly.pdbx_strand_id
1 'polypeptide(L)'
;MKKKLVIGTVVLLLAAVGGFVYWNQSQETALQETKAQATQQYNKINEAIKKDDYETARQEINELADLGQEDQVPKYLEQVDLMAKAKELTDDFELTKAGNTLEKLGEQEELLAAIQEKQAELTSELAEKTNEIAEAKKRLDEGIALSEKKDYQAANDLLKELTEIEAKGEYRELTTKATDQINKNQQALEKAEAEREEAKKAAALTEEEALEIVKMNLPDLFDYGQSWASTDSDEANTFAFSGVNNGPFRSILVVKPINDQQVFVTETRLSNGGEDQVSEYTFDRIGPVTPISEPVAEQEDPLSLAHPQKFFDAYASFTAKGINVMPANRGTAVYTEEMIAASGYSAERFYQLEAGIDDYFWHLWSEGELSEEQVRELSLQAKNKLLNGDYAGY
;
A
#
# COMPACT_ATOMS: atom_id res chain seq x y z
N MET A 1 -17.21 20.99 73.10
CA MET A 1 -18.41 20.38 72.50
C MET A 1 -19.52 21.42 72.38
N LYS A 2 -20.19 21.39 71.22
CA LYS A 2 -21.57 21.83 70.95
C LYS A 2 -21.86 23.34 70.97
N LYS A 3 -21.87 23.87 69.73
CA LYS A 3 -22.45 25.13 69.30
C LYS A 3 -23.98 25.09 69.39
N LYS A 4 -24.50 26.28 69.60
CA LYS A 4 -25.89 26.67 69.88
C LYS A 4 -26.77 26.50 68.64
N LEU A 5 -27.97 25.99 68.88
CA LEU A 5 -29.12 26.01 68.01
C LEU A 5 -29.91 27.29 68.35
N VAL A 6 -30.07 28.22 67.41
CA VAL A 6 -31.04 29.33 67.53
C VAL A 6 -32.17 29.00 66.57
N ILE A 7 -33.21 28.38 67.13
CA ILE A 7 -34.52 28.23 66.50
C ILE A 7 -35.20 29.60 66.61
N GLY A 8 -35.53 30.18 65.46
CA GLY A 8 -36.47 31.29 65.40
C GLY A 8 -37.90 30.76 65.52
N THR A 9 -38.69 31.32 66.45
CA THR A 9 -40.15 31.44 66.29
C THR A 9 -40.76 32.41 67.32
N VAL A 10 -41.67 33.28 66.82
CA VAL A 10 -42.77 34.06 67.48
C VAL A 10 -42.31 35.30 68.29
N VAL A 11 -42.84 36.53 68.13
CA VAL A 11 -44.22 37.00 68.34
C VAL A 11 -44.44 38.35 67.62
N LEU A 12 -45.41 38.43 66.70
CA LEU A 12 -46.11 39.68 66.34
C LEU A 12 -47.40 39.72 67.17
N LEU A 13 -47.47 40.71 68.05
CA LEU A 13 -48.64 41.07 68.85
C LEU A 13 -49.79 41.52 67.94
N LEU A 14 -50.93 40.85 68.01
CA LEU A 14 -52.21 41.38 67.55
C LEU A 14 -53.21 41.34 68.71
N ALA A 15 -53.57 42.53 69.18
CA ALA A 15 -54.80 42.77 69.91
C ALA A 15 -55.56 43.94 69.25
N ALA A 16 -56.82 43.65 68.94
CA ALA A 16 -57.95 44.54 68.61
C ALA A 16 -58.03 45.21 67.23
N VAL A 17 -59.18 45.30 66.54
CA VAL A 17 -60.46 44.56 66.43
C VAL A 17 -61.11 45.11 65.13
N GLY A 18 -61.71 44.27 64.29
CA GLY A 18 -62.86 44.66 63.44
C GLY A 18 -62.70 44.75 61.92
N GLY A 19 -61.60 45.28 61.38
CA GLY A 19 -61.45 45.56 59.94
C GLY A 19 -60.53 44.62 59.13
N PHE A 20 -59.88 43.66 59.79
CA PHE A 20 -58.72 42.94 59.23
C PHE A 20 -59.06 41.64 58.49
N VAL A 21 -60.27 41.09 58.66
CA VAL A 21 -60.60 39.75 58.14
C VAL A 21 -60.74 39.72 56.61
N TYR A 22 -61.25 40.80 55.99
CA TYR A 22 -61.39 40.85 54.52
C TYR A 22 -60.06 41.16 53.81
N TRP A 23 -59.17 41.92 54.46
CA TRP A 23 -57.88 42.29 53.88
C TRP A 23 -56.87 41.13 53.94
N ASN A 24 -56.84 40.36 55.03
CA ASN A 24 -56.01 39.15 55.14
C ASN A 24 -56.43 38.05 54.16
N GLN A 25 -57.74 37.86 53.93
CA GLN A 25 -58.23 36.84 53.00
C GLN A 25 -57.92 37.22 51.54
N SER A 26 -57.93 38.51 51.19
CA SER A 26 -57.53 39.01 49.87
C SER A 26 -56.02 38.91 49.59
N GLN A 27 -55.18 39.06 50.62
CA GLN A 27 -53.75 38.78 50.49
C GLN A 27 -53.46 37.29 50.36
N GLU A 28 -54.15 36.43 51.10
CA GLU A 28 -54.00 34.97 50.97
C GLU A 28 -54.45 34.45 49.60
N THR A 29 -55.54 35.00 49.02
CA THR A 29 -55.98 34.62 47.66
C THR A 29 -55.03 35.13 46.59
N ALA A 30 -54.58 36.39 46.67
CA ALA A 30 -53.58 36.92 45.74
C ALA A 30 -52.27 36.12 45.81
N LEU A 31 -51.81 35.76 47.02
CA LEU A 31 -50.60 34.96 47.21
C LEU A 31 -50.76 33.51 46.70
N GLN A 32 -51.97 32.94 46.78
CA GLN A 32 -52.27 31.64 46.16
C GLN A 32 -52.31 31.73 44.62
N GLU A 33 -52.89 32.78 44.06
CA GLU A 33 -52.92 33.00 42.60
C GLU A 33 -51.51 33.19 42.03
N THR A 34 -50.66 33.98 42.68
CA THR A 34 -49.25 34.16 42.26
C THR A 34 -48.47 32.84 42.35
N LYS A 35 -48.71 32.02 43.39
CA LYS A 35 -48.10 30.69 43.49
C LYS A 35 -48.58 29.73 42.40
N ALA A 36 -49.86 29.77 42.04
CA ALA A 36 -50.42 28.96 40.96
C ALA A 36 -49.84 29.37 39.60
N GLN A 37 -49.72 30.67 39.33
CA GLN A 37 -49.10 31.21 38.12
C GLN A 37 -47.62 30.82 38.03
N ALA A 38 -46.86 30.97 39.11
CA ALA A 38 -45.46 30.52 39.16
C ALA A 38 -45.33 29.02 38.88
N THR A 39 -46.21 28.20 39.46
CA THR A 39 -46.23 26.74 39.22
C THR A 39 -46.51 26.41 37.75
N GLN A 40 -47.48 27.09 37.14
CA GLN A 40 -47.79 26.92 35.72
C GLN A 40 -46.61 27.32 34.85
N GLN A 41 -45.90 28.40 35.19
CA GLN A 41 -44.74 28.87 34.47
C GLN A 41 -43.58 27.85 34.54
N TYR A 42 -43.30 27.31 35.74
CA TYR A 42 -42.34 26.22 35.89
C TYR A 42 -42.72 24.97 35.09
N ASN A 43 -44.01 24.65 34.96
CA ASN A 43 -44.45 23.52 34.14
C ASN A 43 -44.17 23.75 32.65
N LYS A 44 -44.41 24.95 32.12
CA LYS A 44 -44.07 25.26 30.72
C LYS A 44 -42.56 25.15 30.45
N ILE A 45 -41.74 25.71 31.35
CA ILE A 45 -40.27 25.61 31.28
C ILE A 45 -39.86 24.13 31.26
N ASN A 46 -40.39 23.33 32.19
CA ASN A 46 -40.10 21.90 32.25
C ASN A 46 -40.56 21.14 31.00
N GLU A 47 -41.72 21.46 30.44
CA GLU A 47 -42.20 20.85 29.19
C GLU A 47 -41.32 21.18 27.98
N ALA A 48 -40.85 22.43 27.89
CA ALA A 48 -39.94 22.86 26.82
C ALA A 48 -38.59 22.11 26.92
N ILE A 49 -38.01 22.04 28.12
CA ILE A 49 -36.76 21.32 28.38
C ILE A 49 -36.90 19.82 28.05
N LYS A 50 -38.02 19.19 28.40
CA LYS A 50 -38.27 17.77 28.08
C LYS A 50 -38.32 17.48 26.59
N LYS A 51 -38.71 18.48 25.79
CA LYS A 51 -38.76 18.41 24.31
C LYS A 51 -37.45 18.85 23.64
N ASP A 52 -36.40 19.11 24.42
CA ASP A 52 -35.13 19.69 23.97
C ASP A 52 -35.33 21.06 23.27
N ASP A 53 -36.41 21.79 23.58
CA ASP A 53 -36.71 23.12 23.05
C ASP A 53 -36.16 24.20 23.99
N TYR A 54 -34.84 24.35 23.96
CA TYR A 54 -34.13 25.26 24.87
C TYR A 54 -34.39 26.74 24.58
N GLU A 55 -34.75 27.11 23.34
CA GLU A 55 -35.12 28.49 23.02
C GLU A 55 -36.44 28.87 23.67
N THR A 56 -37.47 28.02 23.56
CA THR A 56 -38.74 28.24 24.27
C THR A 56 -38.52 28.21 25.78
N ALA A 57 -37.68 27.30 26.30
CA ALA A 57 -37.37 27.26 27.73
C ALA A 57 -36.75 28.58 28.23
N ARG A 58 -35.82 29.19 27.48
CA ARG A 58 -35.24 30.51 27.82
C ARG A 58 -36.29 31.61 27.83
N GLN A 59 -37.19 31.62 26.84
CA GLN A 59 -38.27 32.61 26.78
C GLN A 59 -39.17 32.51 28.02
N GLU A 60 -39.62 31.29 28.35
CA GLU A 60 -40.50 31.05 29.50
C GLU A 60 -39.78 31.29 30.84
N ILE A 61 -38.46 31.12 30.93
CA ILE A 61 -37.67 31.49 32.12
C ILE A 61 -37.68 33.01 32.32
N ASN A 62 -37.56 33.81 31.27
CA ASN A 62 -37.59 35.27 31.40
C ASN A 62 -38.93 35.80 31.94
N GLU A 63 -40.04 35.11 31.66
CA GLU A 63 -41.36 35.45 32.23
C GLU A 63 -41.45 35.23 33.76
N LEU A 64 -40.49 34.53 34.38
CA LEU A 64 -40.45 34.39 35.84
C LEU A 64 -40.17 35.72 36.55
N ALA A 65 -39.50 36.68 35.90
CA ALA A 65 -39.28 38.01 36.45
C ALA A 65 -40.61 38.75 36.72
N ASP A 66 -41.57 38.63 35.79
CA ASP A 66 -42.90 39.24 35.90
C ASP A 66 -43.73 38.63 37.05
N LEU A 67 -43.34 37.45 37.53
CA LEU A 67 -43.96 36.74 38.65
C LEU A 67 -43.21 36.96 39.98
N GLY A 68 -42.26 37.89 40.02
CA GLY A 68 -41.49 38.24 41.23
C GLY A 68 -40.39 37.24 41.57
N GLN A 69 -39.89 36.48 40.60
CA GLN A 69 -38.80 35.51 40.74
C GLN A 69 -37.52 35.95 39.98
N GLU A 70 -37.27 37.27 39.88
CA GLU A 70 -36.16 37.84 39.11
C GLU A 70 -34.79 37.27 39.51
N ASP A 71 -34.57 37.01 40.79
CA ASP A 71 -33.31 36.44 41.31
C ASP A 71 -33.02 35.02 40.78
N GLN A 72 -34.05 34.27 40.36
CA GLN A 72 -33.93 32.91 39.85
C GLN A 72 -33.65 32.86 38.34
N VAL A 73 -34.00 33.93 37.60
CA VAL A 73 -33.90 33.98 36.13
C VAL A 73 -32.46 33.72 35.65
N PRO A 74 -31.41 34.42 36.14
CA PRO A 74 -30.05 34.19 35.65
C PRO A 74 -29.57 32.77 35.91
N LYS A 75 -29.93 32.21 37.07
CA LYS A 75 -29.58 30.85 37.48
C LYS A 75 -30.20 29.81 36.55
N TYR A 76 -31.50 29.90 36.27
CA TYR A 76 -32.17 28.93 35.40
C TYR A 76 -31.80 29.07 33.92
N LEU A 77 -31.52 30.30 33.45
CA LEU A 77 -30.97 30.49 32.11
C LEU A 77 -29.61 29.79 31.97
N GLU A 78 -28.73 29.93 32.96
CA GLU A 78 -27.43 29.25 32.95
C GLU A 78 -27.57 27.72 32.92
N GLN A 79 -28.53 27.15 33.66
CA GLN A 79 -28.81 25.70 33.63
C GLN A 79 -29.25 25.24 32.23
N VAL A 80 -30.15 25.97 31.58
CA VAL A 80 -30.62 25.67 30.23
C VAL A 80 -29.49 25.81 29.21
N ASP A 81 -28.65 26.84 29.33
CA ASP A 81 -27.51 27.06 28.43
C ASP A 81 -26.46 25.97 28.55
N LEU A 82 -26.13 25.55 29.78
CA LEU A 82 -25.22 24.43 30.01
C LEU A 82 -25.79 23.12 29.45
N MET A 83 -27.09 22.87 29.63
CA MET A 83 -27.74 21.67 29.09
C MET A 83 -27.75 21.65 27.56
N ALA A 84 -28.17 22.75 26.92
CA ALA A 84 -28.19 22.89 25.48
C ALA A 84 -26.79 22.69 24.88
N LYS A 85 -25.78 23.32 25.49
CA LYS A 85 -24.39 23.19 25.08
C LYS A 85 -23.86 21.77 25.26
N ALA A 86 -24.17 21.09 26.38
CA ALA A 86 -23.76 19.72 26.59
C ALA A 86 -24.36 18.77 25.53
N LYS A 87 -25.62 19.00 25.13
CA LYS A 87 -26.27 18.23 24.08
C LYS A 87 -25.57 18.44 22.74
N GLU A 88 -25.38 19.69 22.33
CA GLU A 88 -24.67 20.04 21.09
C GLU A 88 -23.27 19.40 21.02
N LEU A 89 -22.48 19.52 22.10
CA LEU A 89 -21.14 18.92 22.17
C LEU A 89 -21.16 17.38 22.12
N THR A 90 -22.21 16.75 22.65
CA THR A 90 -22.40 15.29 22.62
C THR A 90 -22.74 14.82 21.20
N ASP A 91 -23.60 15.56 20.50
CA ASP A 91 -23.96 15.31 19.10
C ASP A 91 -22.75 15.51 18.16
N ASP A 92 -21.91 16.50 18.45
CA ASP A 92 -20.69 16.80 17.69
C ASP A 92 -19.48 15.92 18.06
N PHE A 93 -19.66 14.91 18.93
CA PHE A 93 -18.59 14.03 19.42
C PHE A 93 -17.43 14.77 20.10
N GLU A 94 -17.67 15.94 20.70
CA GLU A 94 -16.73 16.64 21.58
C GLU A 94 -16.91 16.17 23.04
N LEU A 95 -16.83 14.85 23.25
CA LEU A 95 -17.29 14.16 24.46
C LEU A 95 -16.61 14.65 25.73
N THR A 96 -15.30 14.94 25.67
CA THR A 96 -14.56 15.49 26.82
C THR A 96 -15.13 16.86 27.25
N LYS A 97 -15.49 17.72 26.29
CA LYS A 97 -16.07 19.04 26.59
C LYS A 97 -17.53 18.91 27.04
N ALA A 98 -18.28 17.98 26.47
CA ALA A 98 -19.64 17.66 26.92
C ALA A 98 -19.64 17.22 28.39
N GLY A 99 -18.76 16.29 28.77
CA GLY A 99 -18.61 15.82 30.16
C GLY A 99 -18.27 16.94 31.13
N ASN A 100 -17.29 17.80 30.80
CA ASN A 100 -16.95 18.97 31.62
C ASN A 100 -18.13 19.96 31.74
N THR A 101 -18.99 20.05 30.73
CA THR A 101 -20.17 20.93 30.76
C THR A 101 -21.27 20.35 31.66
N LEU A 102 -21.49 19.02 31.60
CA LEU A 102 -22.42 18.31 32.49
C LEU A 102 -21.97 18.31 33.96
N GLU A 103 -20.65 18.24 34.22
CA GLU A 103 -20.10 18.35 35.58
C GLU A 103 -20.38 19.72 36.18
N LYS A 104 -20.11 20.80 35.42
CA LYS A 104 -20.45 22.18 35.83
C LYS A 104 -21.94 22.36 36.09
N LEU A 105 -22.80 21.73 35.28
CA LEU A 105 -24.24 21.76 35.52
C LEU A 105 -24.60 21.03 36.83
N GLY A 106 -23.95 19.90 37.13
CA GLY A 106 -24.15 19.14 38.37
C GLY A 106 -23.65 19.85 39.64
N GLU A 107 -22.72 20.80 39.51
CA GLU A 107 -22.26 21.65 40.61
C GLU A 107 -23.26 22.74 40.98
N GLN A 108 -24.26 23.01 40.13
CA GLN A 108 -25.27 24.02 40.43
C GLN A 108 -26.27 23.54 41.50
N GLU A 109 -26.56 24.40 42.47
CA GLU A 109 -27.58 24.14 43.49
C GLU A 109 -29.00 24.34 42.93
N GLU A 110 -29.98 23.57 43.41
CA GLU A 110 -31.42 23.68 43.04
C GLU A 110 -31.67 23.68 41.52
N LEU A 111 -31.32 22.58 40.87
CA LEU A 111 -31.64 22.36 39.47
C LEU A 111 -33.17 22.35 39.23
N LEU A 112 -33.59 22.89 38.09
CA LEU A 112 -34.94 22.65 37.58
C LEU A 112 -35.18 21.14 37.45
N ALA A 113 -36.37 20.67 37.82
CA ALA A 113 -36.68 19.24 37.82
C ALA A 113 -36.46 18.58 36.45
N ALA A 114 -36.84 19.26 35.36
CA ALA A 114 -36.61 18.74 34.01
C ALA A 114 -35.12 18.75 33.62
N ILE A 115 -34.32 19.69 34.12
CA ILE A 115 -32.86 19.71 33.92
C ILE A 115 -32.21 18.51 34.62
N GLN A 116 -32.62 18.20 35.84
CA GLN A 116 -32.09 17.06 36.58
C GLN A 116 -32.41 15.72 35.87
N GLU A 117 -33.63 15.59 35.34
CA GLU A 117 -34.03 14.42 34.53
C GLU A 117 -33.21 14.32 33.24
N LYS A 118 -33.11 15.42 32.48
CA LYS A 118 -32.35 15.47 31.22
C LYS A 118 -30.84 15.30 31.41
N GLN A 119 -30.30 15.74 32.54
CA GLN A 119 -28.89 15.55 32.86
C GLN A 119 -28.56 14.06 32.96
N ALA A 120 -29.42 13.27 33.59
CA ALA A 120 -29.22 11.82 33.70
C ALA A 120 -29.31 11.13 32.33
N GLU A 121 -30.29 11.51 31.50
CA GLU A 121 -30.44 11.03 30.11
C GLU A 121 -29.17 11.33 29.29
N LEU A 122 -28.74 12.59 29.26
CA LEU A 122 -27.60 13.03 28.48
C LEU A 122 -26.27 12.46 29.02
N THR A 123 -26.15 12.22 30.33
CA THR A 123 -25.00 11.52 30.91
C THR A 123 -24.92 10.07 30.41
N SER A 124 -26.06 9.40 30.28
CA SER A 124 -26.12 8.04 29.72
C SER A 124 -25.74 8.04 28.24
N GLU A 125 -26.26 8.98 27.45
CA GLU A 125 -25.92 9.13 26.04
C GLU A 125 -24.43 9.45 25.83
N LEU A 126 -23.86 10.35 26.65
CA LEU A 126 -22.43 10.65 26.65
C LEU A 126 -21.59 9.39 26.93
N ALA A 127 -22.01 8.56 27.89
CA ALA A 127 -21.31 7.32 28.21
C ALA A 127 -21.36 6.30 27.06
N GLU A 128 -22.50 6.21 26.36
CA GLU A 128 -22.66 5.36 25.17
C GLU A 128 -21.71 5.81 24.05
N LYS A 129 -21.75 7.09 23.66
CA LYS A 129 -20.84 7.64 22.65
C LYS A 129 -19.36 7.53 23.05
N THR A 130 -19.06 7.64 24.34
CA THR A 130 -17.67 7.45 24.85
C THR A 130 -17.21 6.02 24.63
N ASN A 131 -18.08 5.04 24.88
CA ASN A 131 -17.79 3.64 24.60
C ASN A 131 -17.64 3.37 23.11
N GLU A 132 -18.47 3.98 22.26
CA GLU A 132 -18.33 3.89 20.79
C GLU A 132 -16.94 4.38 20.33
N ILE A 133 -16.47 5.52 20.85
CA ILE A 133 -15.10 6.02 20.54
C ILE A 133 -14.03 5.05 21.03
N ALA A 134 -14.19 4.48 22.22
CA ALA A 134 -13.23 3.53 22.76
C ALA A 134 -13.15 2.25 21.92
N GLU A 135 -14.30 1.75 21.46
CA GLU A 135 -14.36 0.59 20.58
C GLU A 135 -13.79 0.89 19.19
N ALA A 136 -14.03 2.08 18.65
CA ALA A 136 -13.44 2.54 17.41
C ALA A 136 -11.90 2.65 17.47
N LYS A 137 -11.36 3.17 18.59
CA LYS A 137 -9.91 3.17 18.83
C LYS A 137 -9.34 1.75 18.82
N LYS A 138 -10.02 0.82 19.48
CA LYS A 138 -9.60 -0.60 19.50
C LYS A 138 -9.60 -1.21 18.08
N ARG A 139 -10.65 -0.96 17.29
CA ARG A 139 -10.72 -1.42 15.88
C ARG A 139 -9.59 -0.81 15.03
N LEU A 140 -9.28 0.47 15.22
CA LEU A 140 -8.17 1.13 14.53
C LEU A 140 -6.84 0.45 14.84
N ASP A 141 -6.56 0.20 16.13
CA ASP A 141 -5.33 -0.45 16.57
C ASP A 141 -5.23 -1.89 16.03
N GLU A 142 -6.34 -2.64 16.04
CA GLU A 142 -6.42 -4.00 15.46
C GLU A 142 -6.17 -3.98 13.94
N GLY A 143 -6.74 -3.01 13.21
CA GLY A 143 -6.55 -2.87 11.77
C GLY A 143 -5.11 -2.50 11.40
N ILE A 144 -4.46 -1.64 12.20
CA ILE A 144 -3.04 -1.33 12.04
C ILE A 144 -2.20 -2.58 12.30
N ALA A 145 -2.47 -3.35 13.36
CA ALA A 145 -1.74 -4.57 13.68
C ALA A 145 -1.88 -5.66 12.60
N LEU A 146 -3.05 -5.77 11.95
CA LEU A 146 -3.24 -6.64 10.78
C LEU A 146 -2.40 -6.17 9.58
N SER A 147 -2.36 -4.85 9.35
CA SER A 147 -1.53 -4.24 8.29
C SER A 147 -0.04 -4.53 8.48
N GLU A 148 0.46 -4.47 9.73
CA GLU A 148 1.86 -4.82 10.06
C GLU A 148 2.18 -6.29 9.79
N LYS A 149 1.20 -7.18 9.96
CA LYS A 149 1.30 -8.60 9.60
C LYS A 149 1.12 -8.88 8.10
N LYS A 150 0.95 -7.83 7.28
CA LYS A 150 0.68 -7.87 5.84
C LYS A 150 -0.66 -8.53 5.48
N ASP A 151 -1.58 -8.64 6.44
CA ASP A 151 -2.95 -9.07 6.17
C ASP A 151 -3.81 -7.86 5.76
N TYR A 152 -3.46 -7.29 4.61
CA TYR A 152 -3.98 -6.00 4.16
C TYR A 152 -5.48 -6.03 3.86
N GLN A 153 -6.01 -7.17 3.41
CA GLN A 153 -7.44 -7.30 3.11
C GLN A 153 -8.26 -7.29 4.42
N ALA A 154 -7.89 -8.12 5.40
CA ALA A 154 -8.57 -8.15 6.68
C ALA A 154 -8.43 -6.81 7.44
N ALA A 155 -7.26 -6.17 7.34
CA ALA A 155 -7.05 -4.83 7.87
C ALA A 155 -8.02 -3.81 7.25
N ASN A 156 -8.15 -3.81 5.92
CA ASN A 156 -9.03 -2.87 5.22
C ASN A 156 -10.51 -3.10 5.55
N ASP A 157 -10.95 -4.35 5.62
CA ASP A 157 -12.32 -4.69 5.98
C ASP A 157 -12.68 -4.16 7.37
N LEU A 158 -11.77 -4.32 8.35
CA LEU A 158 -11.96 -3.82 9.71
C LEU A 158 -11.93 -2.28 9.79
N LEU A 159 -11.02 -1.63 9.06
CA LEU A 159 -10.86 -0.18 9.09
C LEU A 159 -11.99 0.55 8.34
N LYS A 160 -12.63 -0.10 7.36
CA LYS A 160 -13.70 0.51 6.56
C LYS A 160 -14.91 0.90 7.40
N GLU A 161 -15.26 0.10 8.41
CA GLU A 161 -16.34 0.42 9.36
C GLU A 161 -16.13 1.79 10.04
N LEU A 162 -14.87 2.19 10.30
CA LEU A 162 -14.53 3.48 10.90
C LEU A 162 -14.69 4.67 9.94
N THR A 163 -14.68 4.40 8.63
CA THR A 163 -14.83 5.43 7.59
C THR A 163 -16.27 5.69 7.19
N GLU A 164 -17.19 4.80 7.59
CA GLU A 164 -18.63 4.97 7.36
C GLU A 164 -19.28 5.92 8.38
N ILE A 165 -18.61 6.16 9.51
CA ILE A 165 -19.05 7.09 10.55
C ILE A 165 -18.67 8.52 10.16
N GLU A 166 -19.57 9.47 10.39
CA GLU A 166 -19.34 10.88 10.08
C GLU A 166 -18.13 11.42 10.86
N ALA A 167 -17.17 12.02 10.14
CA ALA A 167 -15.91 12.49 10.71
C ALA A 167 -16.05 13.81 11.49
N LYS A 168 -16.61 13.73 12.71
CA LYS A 168 -16.81 14.86 13.63
C LYS A 168 -16.05 14.70 14.94
N GLY A 169 -15.85 15.82 15.64
CA GLY A 169 -15.24 15.87 16.98
C GLY A 169 -14.02 14.99 17.15
N GLU A 170 -14.03 14.19 18.22
CA GLU A 170 -12.98 13.23 18.55
C GLU A 170 -12.90 12.04 17.56
N TYR A 171 -13.99 11.73 16.83
CA TYR A 171 -14.02 10.66 15.81
C TYR A 171 -13.21 10.99 14.56
N ARG A 172 -13.13 12.27 14.20
CA ARG A 172 -12.46 12.76 12.98
C ARG A 172 -11.01 12.29 12.88
N GLU A 173 -10.28 12.28 13.99
CA GLU A 173 -8.89 11.82 14.01
C GLU A 173 -8.80 10.32 13.70
N LEU A 174 -9.71 9.52 14.26
CA LEU A 174 -9.75 8.07 14.03
C LEU A 174 -10.07 7.75 12.57
N THR A 175 -11.10 8.39 12.01
CA THR A 175 -11.51 8.21 10.61
C THR A 175 -10.40 8.63 9.64
N THR A 176 -9.66 9.71 9.95
CA THR A 176 -8.51 10.15 9.14
C THR A 176 -7.41 9.09 9.15
N LYS A 177 -7.02 8.60 10.33
CA LYS A 177 -6.00 7.55 10.44
C LYS A 177 -6.42 6.25 9.76
N ALA A 178 -7.68 5.85 9.90
CA ALA A 178 -8.22 4.67 9.23
C ALA A 178 -8.14 4.81 7.70
N THR A 179 -8.56 5.96 7.17
CA THR A 179 -8.50 6.27 5.72
C THR A 179 -7.06 6.22 5.19
N ASP A 180 -6.13 6.85 5.90
CA ASP A 180 -4.71 6.85 5.52
C ASP A 180 -4.13 5.44 5.52
N GLN A 181 -4.50 4.61 6.50
CA GLN A 181 -4.02 3.24 6.59
C GLN A 181 -4.63 2.35 5.49
N ILE A 182 -5.91 2.52 5.17
CA ILE A 182 -6.57 1.84 4.03
C ILE A 182 -5.84 2.17 2.72
N ASN A 183 -5.52 3.44 2.48
CA ASN A 183 -4.80 3.85 1.28
C ASN A 183 -3.41 3.19 1.19
N LYS A 184 -2.66 3.12 2.30
CA LYS A 184 -1.36 2.43 2.36
C LYS A 184 -1.48 0.94 2.08
N ASN A 185 -2.48 0.29 2.66
CA ASN A 185 -2.75 -1.13 2.47
C ASN A 185 -3.14 -1.43 1.02
N GLN A 186 -3.96 -0.58 0.40
CA GLN A 186 -4.36 -0.70 -1.00
C GLN A 186 -3.15 -0.60 -1.94
N GLN A 187 -2.26 0.36 -1.71
CA GLN A 187 -1.00 0.45 -2.48
C GLN A 187 -0.12 -0.78 -2.32
N ALA A 188 -0.07 -1.37 -1.12
CA ALA A 188 0.69 -2.59 -0.88
C ALA A 188 0.09 -3.80 -1.61
N LEU A 189 -1.24 -3.92 -1.65
CA LEU A 189 -1.95 -4.96 -2.40
C LEU A 189 -1.70 -4.82 -3.91
N GLU A 190 -1.82 -3.61 -4.47
CA GLU A 190 -1.58 -3.35 -5.89
C GLU A 190 -0.14 -3.69 -6.29
N LYS A 191 0.83 -3.33 -5.43
CA LYS A 191 2.23 -3.68 -5.65
C LYS A 191 2.44 -5.21 -5.66
N ALA A 192 1.86 -5.92 -4.69
CA ALA A 192 1.98 -7.37 -4.61
C ALA A 192 1.32 -8.08 -5.81
N GLU A 193 0.20 -7.54 -6.30
CA GLU A 193 -0.45 -8.05 -7.52
C GLU A 193 0.41 -7.78 -8.76
N ALA A 194 0.99 -6.58 -8.90
CA ALA A 194 1.91 -6.27 -9.99
C ALA A 194 3.13 -7.19 -10.00
N GLU A 195 3.77 -7.41 -8.84
CA GLU A 195 4.88 -8.35 -8.68
C GLU A 195 4.46 -9.78 -9.04
N ARG A 196 3.24 -10.20 -8.68
CA ARG A 196 2.69 -11.51 -9.04
C ARG A 196 2.43 -11.65 -10.54
N GLU A 197 1.88 -10.63 -11.19
CA GLU A 197 1.65 -10.62 -12.64
C GLU A 197 2.97 -10.58 -13.41
N GLU A 198 3.98 -9.87 -12.92
CA GLU A 198 5.32 -9.89 -13.48
C GLU A 198 5.97 -11.27 -13.33
N ALA A 199 5.85 -11.91 -12.17
CA ALA A 199 6.30 -13.28 -11.95
C ALA A 199 5.57 -14.28 -12.88
N LYS A 200 4.26 -14.11 -13.13
CA LYS A 200 3.52 -14.93 -14.10
C LYS A 200 4.03 -14.74 -15.52
N LYS A 201 4.36 -13.50 -15.92
CA LYS A 201 4.96 -13.23 -17.23
C LYS A 201 6.34 -13.85 -17.36
N ALA A 202 7.17 -13.77 -16.31
CA ALA A 202 8.46 -14.46 -16.29
C ALA A 202 8.30 -16.00 -16.36
N ALA A 203 7.23 -16.54 -15.77
CA ALA A 203 6.88 -17.96 -15.88
C ALA A 203 6.28 -18.38 -17.23
N ALA A 204 5.95 -17.43 -18.12
CA ALA A 204 5.47 -17.76 -19.46
C ALA A 204 6.64 -18.23 -20.33
N LEU A 205 6.47 -19.39 -20.98
CA LEU A 205 7.43 -19.95 -21.93
C LEU A 205 7.15 -19.33 -23.32
N THR A 206 8.19 -18.91 -24.05
CA THR A 206 8.07 -18.47 -25.45
C THR A 206 8.39 -19.60 -26.43
N GLU A 207 7.95 -19.48 -27.68
CA GLU A 207 8.23 -20.48 -28.73
C GLU A 207 9.74 -20.57 -28.99
N GLU A 208 10.44 -19.42 -29.02
CA GLU A 208 11.88 -19.34 -29.22
C GLU A 208 12.65 -20.02 -28.08
N GLU A 209 12.29 -19.74 -26.82
CA GLU A 209 12.91 -20.36 -25.66
C GLU A 209 12.66 -21.88 -25.64
N ALA A 210 11.43 -22.30 -25.91
CA ALA A 210 11.07 -23.72 -25.99
C ALA A 210 11.89 -24.45 -27.08
N LEU A 211 12.04 -23.83 -28.26
CA LEU A 211 12.82 -24.39 -29.36
C LEU A 211 14.32 -24.44 -29.03
N GLU A 212 14.86 -23.44 -28.34
CA GLU A 212 16.27 -23.38 -27.96
C GLU A 212 16.62 -24.41 -26.88
N ILE A 213 15.78 -24.56 -25.85
CA ILE A 213 15.94 -25.60 -24.81
C ILE A 213 16.02 -26.98 -25.47
N VAL A 214 15.13 -27.23 -26.43
CA VAL A 214 15.07 -28.51 -27.13
C VAL A 214 16.29 -28.71 -28.04
N LYS A 215 16.75 -27.69 -28.75
CA LYS A 215 17.99 -27.78 -29.57
C LYS A 215 19.24 -28.03 -28.73
N MET A 216 19.35 -27.39 -27.57
CA MET A 216 20.51 -27.51 -26.69
C MET A 216 20.59 -28.89 -26.04
N ASN A 217 19.45 -29.42 -25.59
CA ASN A 217 19.41 -30.66 -24.81
C ASN A 217 19.15 -31.91 -25.66
N LEU A 218 18.57 -31.77 -26.87
CA LEU A 218 18.30 -32.87 -27.80
C LEU A 218 18.86 -32.56 -29.22
N PRO A 219 20.16 -32.26 -29.36
CA PRO A 219 20.75 -31.81 -30.64
C PRO A 219 20.66 -32.86 -31.75
N ASP A 220 20.76 -34.15 -31.41
CA ASP A 220 20.70 -35.27 -32.36
C ASP A 220 19.39 -35.31 -33.17
N LEU A 221 18.33 -34.67 -32.69
CA LEU A 221 17.05 -34.57 -33.39
C LEU A 221 17.07 -33.53 -34.54
N PHE A 222 18.05 -32.62 -34.57
CA PHE A 222 18.12 -31.50 -35.52
C PHE A 222 19.18 -31.65 -36.62
N ASP A 223 20.11 -32.59 -36.50
CA ASP A 223 21.26 -32.75 -37.42
C ASP A 223 20.90 -33.29 -38.82
N TYR A 224 19.64 -33.65 -39.08
CA TYR A 224 19.22 -34.33 -40.31
C TYR A 224 18.29 -33.50 -41.20
N GLY A 225 18.75 -32.35 -41.68
CA GLY A 225 18.13 -31.63 -42.81
C GLY A 225 16.83 -30.86 -42.48
N GLN A 226 16.66 -29.72 -43.16
CA GLN A 226 15.72 -28.66 -42.78
C GLN A 226 14.24 -29.01 -43.02
N SER A 227 13.44 -29.04 -41.96
CA SER A 227 12.29 -28.14 -41.74
C SER A 227 11.56 -28.56 -40.45
N TRP A 228 11.43 -27.62 -39.52
CA TRP A 228 10.61 -27.75 -38.32
C TRP A 228 9.47 -26.73 -38.40
N ALA A 229 8.23 -27.18 -38.24
CA ALA A 229 7.07 -26.32 -38.18
C ALA A 229 6.47 -26.37 -36.78
N SER A 230 6.16 -25.21 -36.22
CA SER A 230 5.27 -25.12 -35.07
C SER A 230 3.86 -25.51 -35.49
N THR A 231 3.20 -26.30 -34.65
CA THR A 231 1.80 -26.70 -34.83
C THR A 231 0.95 -26.04 -33.74
N ASP A 232 -0.29 -25.68 -34.08
CA ASP A 232 -1.23 -25.03 -33.14
C ASP A 232 -1.32 -25.81 -31.83
N SER A 233 -1.04 -25.12 -30.73
CA SER A 233 -1.23 -25.64 -29.38
C SER A 233 -2.52 -25.08 -28.79
N ASP A 234 -3.35 -25.98 -28.25
CA ASP A 234 -4.65 -25.62 -27.66
C ASP A 234 -4.52 -24.96 -26.27
N GLU A 235 -3.30 -24.79 -25.74
CA GLU A 235 -3.03 -24.25 -24.39
C GLU A 235 -2.01 -23.10 -24.44
N ALA A 236 -2.33 -21.98 -23.76
CA ALA A 236 -1.39 -20.88 -23.55
C ALA A 236 -0.13 -21.41 -22.85
N ASN A 237 1.02 -21.35 -23.54
CA ASN A 237 2.35 -21.78 -23.11
C ASN A 237 2.75 -23.25 -23.36
N THR A 238 1.98 -24.02 -24.14
CA THR A 238 2.47 -25.30 -24.68
C THR A 238 2.96 -25.08 -26.10
N PHE A 239 4.12 -25.62 -26.48
CA PHE A 239 4.62 -25.55 -27.86
C PHE A 239 4.82 -26.93 -28.43
N ALA A 240 4.35 -27.15 -29.65
CA ALA A 240 4.54 -28.40 -30.37
C ALA A 240 5.40 -28.15 -31.60
N PHE A 241 6.52 -28.86 -31.70
CA PHE A 241 7.45 -28.81 -32.81
C PHE A 241 7.44 -30.14 -33.56
N SER A 242 7.33 -30.08 -34.89
CA SER A 242 7.40 -31.26 -35.74
C SER A 242 8.51 -31.11 -36.78
N GLY A 243 9.34 -32.14 -36.93
CA GLY A 243 10.47 -32.14 -37.87
C GLY A 243 10.23 -33.09 -39.05
N VAL A 244 10.60 -32.65 -40.27
CA VAL A 244 10.68 -33.54 -41.44
C VAL A 244 12.11 -34.01 -41.62
N ASN A 245 12.39 -35.25 -41.21
CA ASN A 245 13.69 -35.86 -41.40
C ASN A 245 13.76 -36.50 -42.80
N ASN A 246 14.89 -36.34 -43.52
CA ASN A 246 15.17 -37.07 -44.77
C ASN A 246 15.58 -38.55 -44.46
N GLY A 247 14.78 -39.22 -43.63
CA GLY A 247 14.92 -40.58 -43.11
C GLY A 247 13.56 -41.16 -42.68
N PRO A 248 13.47 -42.40 -42.16
CA PRO A 248 12.20 -43.12 -42.02
C PRO A 248 11.31 -42.72 -40.83
N PHE A 249 11.66 -41.72 -40.02
CA PHE A 249 10.95 -41.36 -38.78
C PHE A 249 10.59 -39.88 -38.73
N ARG A 250 9.42 -39.55 -38.17
CA ARG A 250 9.01 -38.19 -37.79
C ARG A 250 8.95 -38.09 -36.27
N SER A 251 9.52 -37.05 -35.68
CA SER A 251 9.37 -36.77 -34.24
C SER A 251 8.43 -35.58 -34.02
N ILE A 252 7.55 -35.70 -33.02
CA ILE A 252 6.76 -34.60 -32.46
C ILE A 252 7.29 -34.32 -31.06
N LEU A 253 7.63 -33.06 -30.80
CA LEU A 253 8.09 -32.59 -29.49
C LEU A 253 7.05 -31.67 -28.91
N VAL A 254 6.55 -31.97 -27.71
CA VAL A 254 5.64 -31.11 -26.95
C VAL A 254 6.40 -30.56 -25.76
N VAL A 255 6.52 -29.24 -25.67
CA VAL A 255 7.20 -28.51 -24.59
C VAL A 255 6.17 -27.76 -23.76
N LYS A 256 6.22 -27.93 -22.44
CA LYS A 256 5.31 -27.29 -21.49
C LYS A 256 6.08 -26.76 -20.27
N PRO A 257 5.84 -25.52 -19.80
CA PRO A 257 6.45 -25.03 -18.57
C PRO A 257 5.92 -25.81 -17.36
N ILE A 258 6.84 -26.16 -16.45
CA ILE A 258 6.51 -26.69 -15.12
C ILE A 258 6.45 -25.53 -14.13
N ASN A 259 7.43 -24.63 -14.19
CA ASN A 259 7.55 -23.41 -13.37
C ASN A 259 8.48 -22.39 -14.09
N ASP A 260 8.89 -21.34 -13.39
CA ASP A 260 9.82 -20.31 -13.87
C ASP A 260 11.25 -20.81 -14.10
N GLN A 261 11.57 -22.06 -13.72
CA GLN A 261 12.90 -22.63 -13.79
C GLN A 261 12.99 -23.88 -14.66
N GLN A 262 11.87 -24.53 -15.01
CA GLN A 262 11.89 -25.84 -15.66
C GLN A 262 10.78 -26.01 -16.70
N VAL A 263 11.10 -26.77 -17.74
CA VAL A 263 10.16 -27.23 -18.77
C VAL A 263 10.13 -28.75 -18.83
N PHE A 264 8.96 -29.26 -19.18
CA PHE A 264 8.74 -30.65 -19.52
C PHE A 264 8.73 -30.79 -21.05
N VAL A 265 9.44 -31.79 -21.58
CA VAL A 265 9.48 -32.11 -23.00
C VAL A 265 9.06 -33.55 -23.22
N THR A 266 8.05 -33.77 -24.06
CA THR A 266 7.65 -35.10 -24.53
C THR A 266 8.05 -35.27 -25.98
N GLU A 267 8.85 -36.30 -26.28
CA GLU A 267 9.15 -36.73 -27.64
C GLU A 267 8.26 -37.91 -28.02
N THR A 268 7.56 -37.80 -29.14
CA THR A 268 6.85 -38.91 -29.78
C THR A 268 7.51 -39.21 -31.13
N ARG A 269 8.17 -40.36 -31.26
CA ARG A 269 8.74 -40.86 -32.52
C ARG A 269 7.72 -41.71 -33.25
N LEU A 270 7.25 -41.20 -34.38
CA LEU A 270 6.30 -41.87 -35.27
C LEU A 270 7.05 -42.87 -36.16
N SER A 271 6.62 -44.13 -36.13
CA SER A 271 7.23 -45.17 -36.94
C SER A 271 6.42 -45.46 -38.22
N ASN A 272 7.12 -45.71 -39.33
CA ASN A 272 6.49 -46.15 -40.59
C ASN A 272 6.19 -47.67 -40.53
N GLY A 273 5.26 -48.08 -39.66
CA GLY A 273 4.74 -49.46 -39.60
C GLY A 273 5.03 -50.28 -38.35
N GLY A 274 5.46 -49.67 -37.24
CA GLY A 274 5.62 -50.26 -35.90
C GLY A 274 4.89 -49.47 -34.81
N GLU A 275 5.17 -49.75 -33.53
CA GLU A 275 4.64 -48.97 -32.39
C GLU A 275 5.39 -47.63 -32.24
N ASP A 276 4.66 -46.56 -31.96
CA ASP A 276 5.23 -45.25 -31.67
C ASP A 276 5.99 -45.29 -30.33
N GLN A 277 7.12 -44.59 -30.25
CA GLN A 277 7.92 -44.49 -29.03
C GLN A 277 7.73 -43.12 -28.39
N VAL A 278 7.46 -43.11 -27.09
CA VAL A 278 7.33 -41.89 -26.29
C VAL A 278 8.46 -41.80 -25.28
N SER A 279 9.15 -40.66 -25.26
CA SER A 279 10.18 -40.32 -24.28
C SER A 279 9.81 -39.02 -23.56
N GLU A 280 10.13 -38.92 -22.28
CA GLU A 280 9.81 -37.77 -21.44
C GLU A 280 11.08 -37.20 -20.80
N TYR A 281 11.20 -35.88 -20.78
CA TYR A 281 12.36 -35.16 -20.27
C TYR A 281 11.93 -33.96 -19.44
N THR A 282 12.75 -33.61 -18.45
CA THR A 282 12.67 -32.34 -17.74
C THR A 282 13.98 -31.59 -17.97
N PHE A 283 13.90 -30.36 -18.45
CA PHE A 283 15.05 -29.50 -18.66
C PHE A 283 14.88 -28.21 -17.86
N ASP A 284 16.01 -27.66 -17.41
CA ASP A 284 16.00 -26.32 -16.85
C ASP A 284 15.70 -25.31 -17.97
N ARG A 285 14.92 -24.29 -17.64
CA ARG A 285 14.69 -23.16 -18.53
C ARG A 285 16.02 -22.48 -18.79
N ILE A 286 16.22 -22.06 -20.03
CA ILE A 286 17.26 -21.10 -20.33
C ILE A 286 16.75 -19.81 -19.69
N GLY A 287 17.22 -19.51 -18.46
CA GLY A 287 16.91 -18.25 -17.79
C GLY A 287 17.04 -17.14 -18.80
N PRO A 288 16.10 -16.17 -18.81
CA PRO A 288 15.69 -15.44 -20.00
C PRO A 288 16.88 -15.21 -20.92
N VAL A 289 16.82 -15.78 -22.13
CA VAL A 289 17.52 -15.17 -23.25
C VAL A 289 17.03 -13.75 -23.23
N THR A 290 17.86 -12.87 -22.69
CA THR A 290 17.57 -11.45 -22.70
C THR A 290 17.44 -11.18 -24.18
N PRO A 291 16.25 -10.82 -24.72
CA PRO A 291 16.27 -10.20 -26.03
C PRO A 291 17.30 -9.11 -25.87
N ILE A 292 18.28 -9.03 -26.77
CA ILE A 292 19.13 -7.85 -26.83
C ILE A 292 18.21 -6.72 -27.34
N SER A 293 17.25 -6.31 -26.50
CA SER A 293 16.92 -4.92 -26.34
C SER A 293 18.20 -4.34 -25.81
N GLU A 294 18.78 -3.45 -26.62
CA GLU A 294 19.87 -2.59 -26.24
C GLU A 294 19.76 -2.29 -24.74
N PRO A 295 20.77 -2.65 -23.92
CA PRO A 295 20.88 -1.96 -22.65
C PRO A 295 20.87 -0.49 -23.01
N VAL A 296 20.08 0.32 -22.30
CA VAL A 296 20.52 1.70 -22.13
C VAL A 296 21.84 1.53 -21.42
N ALA A 297 22.91 1.49 -22.21
CA ALA A 297 24.25 1.44 -21.72
C ALA A 297 24.35 2.64 -20.79
N GLU A 298 24.57 2.39 -19.50
CA GLU A 298 25.62 3.17 -18.88
C GLU A 298 26.79 3.03 -19.85
N GLN A 299 27.07 4.13 -20.56
CA GLN A 299 28.00 4.19 -21.66
C GLN A 299 29.28 3.52 -21.17
N GLU A 300 29.47 2.23 -21.50
CA GLU A 300 30.68 1.52 -21.14
C GLU A 300 31.77 2.33 -21.81
N ASP A 301 32.70 2.84 -21.01
CA ASP A 301 33.82 3.61 -21.53
C ASP A 301 34.43 2.77 -22.67
N PRO A 302 34.38 3.26 -23.93
CA PRO A 302 34.84 2.48 -25.09
C PRO A 302 36.32 2.08 -24.92
N LEU A 303 37.05 2.75 -24.03
CA LEU A 303 38.46 2.49 -23.73
C LEU A 303 38.67 1.51 -22.55
N SER A 304 37.60 1.11 -21.83
CA SER A 304 37.68 0.17 -20.71
C SER A 304 38.19 -1.20 -21.16
N LEU A 305 39.16 -1.77 -20.45
CA LEU A 305 39.71 -3.10 -20.76
C LEU A 305 39.17 -4.20 -19.84
N ALA A 306 38.06 -3.95 -19.15
CA ALA A 306 37.51 -4.85 -18.13
C ALA A 306 36.61 -5.94 -18.73
N HIS A 307 35.86 -5.62 -19.79
CA HIS A 307 34.87 -6.51 -20.40
C HIS A 307 35.31 -6.91 -21.81
N PRO A 308 35.70 -8.17 -22.03
CA PRO A 308 36.27 -8.62 -23.31
C PRO A 308 35.23 -8.87 -24.40
N GLN A 309 33.92 -8.78 -24.10
CA GLN A 309 32.85 -9.06 -25.05
C GLN A 309 32.97 -8.25 -26.35
N LYS A 310 33.31 -6.96 -26.23
CA LYS A 310 33.53 -6.07 -27.37
C LYS A 310 34.63 -6.53 -28.33
N PHE A 311 35.61 -7.29 -27.84
CA PHE A 311 36.66 -7.86 -28.69
C PHE A 311 36.12 -9.08 -29.46
N PHE A 312 35.27 -9.90 -28.85
CA PHE A 312 34.58 -10.99 -29.57
C PHE A 312 33.64 -10.45 -30.65
N ASP A 313 32.91 -9.38 -30.34
CA ASP A 313 31.99 -8.76 -31.30
C ASP A 313 32.75 -8.13 -32.48
N ALA A 314 33.90 -7.51 -32.21
CA ALA A 314 34.78 -7.00 -33.25
C ALA A 314 35.34 -8.14 -34.13
N TYR A 315 35.83 -9.23 -33.55
CA TYR A 315 36.30 -10.39 -34.30
C TYR A 315 35.20 -10.96 -35.22
N ALA A 316 33.98 -11.16 -34.69
CA ALA A 316 32.84 -11.66 -35.46
C ALA A 316 32.42 -10.70 -36.58
N SER A 317 32.62 -9.41 -36.38
CA SER A 317 32.26 -8.36 -37.34
C SER A 317 33.29 -8.18 -38.44
N PHE A 318 34.57 -8.40 -38.15
CA PHE A 318 35.66 -8.08 -39.06
C PHE A 318 36.46 -9.33 -39.47
N THR A 319 37.35 -9.82 -38.62
CA THR A 319 38.25 -10.94 -38.95
C THR A 319 37.50 -12.20 -39.39
N ALA A 320 36.43 -12.60 -38.70
CA ALA A 320 35.63 -13.78 -39.05
C ALA A 320 34.96 -13.69 -40.44
N LYS A 321 34.75 -12.46 -40.92
CA LYS A 321 34.17 -12.16 -42.24
C LYS A 321 35.24 -11.83 -43.29
N GLY A 322 36.53 -11.90 -42.93
CA GLY A 322 37.65 -11.56 -43.81
C GLY A 322 37.79 -10.06 -44.10
N ILE A 323 37.24 -9.19 -43.25
CA ILE A 323 37.33 -7.74 -43.40
C ILE A 323 38.57 -7.25 -42.64
N ASN A 324 39.53 -6.67 -43.36
CA ASN A 324 40.74 -6.14 -42.74
C ASN A 324 40.56 -4.68 -42.33
N VAL A 325 40.59 -4.41 -41.02
CA VAL A 325 40.52 -3.05 -40.45
C VAL A 325 41.91 -2.48 -40.11
N MET A 326 42.98 -3.26 -40.25
CA MET A 326 44.35 -2.84 -39.93
C MET A 326 45.13 -2.32 -41.16
N PRO A 327 46.05 -1.35 -40.97
CA PRO A 327 47.00 -0.94 -42.01
C PRO A 327 47.98 -2.06 -42.38
N ALA A 328 48.29 -2.21 -43.67
CA ALA A 328 49.00 -3.36 -44.26
C ALA A 328 50.43 -3.69 -43.77
N ASN A 329 51.02 -2.93 -42.83
CA ASN A 329 52.44 -3.02 -42.49
C ASN A 329 52.76 -3.07 -40.98
N ARG A 330 51.96 -3.78 -40.18
CA ARG A 330 52.29 -4.02 -38.78
C ARG A 330 52.47 -5.50 -38.50
N GLY A 331 53.62 -5.84 -37.92
CA GLY A 331 54.02 -7.21 -37.66
C GLY A 331 53.07 -7.88 -36.67
N THR A 332 52.67 -9.10 -36.98
CA THR A 332 52.00 -10.02 -36.06
C THR A 332 52.94 -10.36 -34.91
N ALA A 333 52.51 -10.14 -33.67
CA ALA A 333 53.23 -10.66 -32.52
C ALA A 333 53.19 -12.20 -32.58
N VAL A 334 54.35 -12.84 -32.53
CA VAL A 334 54.43 -14.31 -32.56
C VAL A 334 54.40 -14.80 -31.12
N TYR A 335 53.28 -15.41 -30.73
CA TYR A 335 53.11 -16.06 -29.42
C TYR A 335 53.52 -17.54 -29.51
N THR A 336 54.28 -18.04 -28.53
CA THR A 336 54.61 -19.46 -28.47
C THR A 336 53.44 -20.26 -27.88
N GLU A 337 53.32 -21.55 -28.23
CA GLU A 337 52.28 -22.42 -27.65
C GLU A 337 52.35 -22.48 -26.12
N GLU A 338 53.55 -22.40 -25.54
CA GLU A 338 53.74 -22.33 -24.08
C GLU A 338 53.15 -21.06 -23.45
N MET A 339 53.24 -19.91 -24.13
CA MET A 339 52.65 -18.65 -23.66
C MET A 339 51.12 -18.69 -23.70
N ILE A 340 50.57 -19.28 -24.76
CA ILE A 340 49.12 -19.44 -24.92
C ILE A 340 48.59 -20.42 -23.87
N ALA A 341 49.25 -21.55 -23.65
CA ALA A 341 48.84 -22.50 -22.63
C ALA A 341 48.90 -21.90 -21.21
N ALA A 342 49.92 -21.07 -20.91
CA ALA A 342 50.06 -20.40 -19.61
C ALA A 342 48.94 -19.37 -19.34
N SER A 343 48.34 -18.80 -20.39
CA SER A 343 47.22 -17.85 -20.27
C SER A 343 45.87 -18.50 -19.94
N GLY A 344 45.78 -19.84 -19.98
CA GLY A 344 44.57 -20.58 -19.60
C GLY A 344 43.49 -20.70 -20.68
N TYR A 345 43.70 -20.19 -21.90
CA TYR A 345 42.77 -20.34 -23.02
C TYR A 345 43.13 -21.51 -23.93
N SER A 346 42.14 -21.98 -24.70
CA SER A 346 42.44 -22.75 -25.92
C SER A 346 43.13 -21.84 -26.95
N ALA A 347 43.97 -22.43 -27.82
CA ALA A 347 44.66 -21.68 -28.85
C ALA A 347 43.69 -20.93 -29.78
N GLU A 348 42.56 -21.56 -30.13
CA GLU A 348 41.53 -20.93 -30.95
C GLU A 348 40.92 -19.70 -30.27
N ARG A 349 40.53 -19.81 -28.99
CA ARG A 349 39.94 -18.69 -28.24
C ARG A 349 40.93 -17.56 -28.02
N PHE A 350 42.20 -17.89 -27.79
CA PHE A 350 43.28 -16.91 -27.68
C PHE A 350 43.44 -16.09 -28.96
N TYR A 351 43.51 -16.74 -30.12
CA TYR A 351 43.65 -16.04 -31.40
C TYR A 351 42.39 -15.26 -31.80
N GLN A 352 41.19 -15.73 -31.42
CA GLN A 352 39.95 -14.95 -31.60
C GLN A 352 39.97 -13.64 -30.81
N LEU A 353 40.36 -13.68 -29.54
CA LEU A 353 40.48 -12.48 -28.70
C LEU A 353 41.61 -11.56 -29.17
N GLU A 354 42.74 -12.12 -29.57
CA GLU A 354 43.88 -11.34 -30.05
C GLU A 354 43.53 -10.54 -31.31
N ALA A 355 42.90 -11.20 -32.29
CA ALA A 355 42.39 -10.56 -33.49
C ALA A 355 41.25 -9.57 -33.17
N GLY A 356 40.36 -9.93 -32.25
CA GLY A 356 39.26 -9.07 -31.80
C GLY A 356 39.71 -7.78 -31.12
N ILE A 357 40.80 -7.83 -30.33
CA ILE A 357 41.42 -6.65 -29.71
C ILE A 357 41.93 -5.69 -30.79
N ASP A 358 42.65 -6.22 -31.77
CA ASP A 358 43.13 -5.41 -32.88
C ASP A 358 41.96 -4.84 -33.68
N ASP A 359 40.99 -5.68 -34.04
CA ASP A 359 39.83 -5.28 -34.82
C ASP A 359 39.07 -4.12 -34.17
N TYR A 360 38.85 -4.20 -32.86
CA TYR A 360 38.13 -3.18 -32.11
C TYR A 360 38.86 -1.83 -32.11
N PHE A 361 40.13 -1.79 -31.67
CA PHE A 361 40.83 -0.51 -31.55
C PHE A 361 41.19 0.11 -32.90
N TRP A 362 41.51 -0.71 -33.90
CA TRP A 362 41.79 -0.21 -35.24
C TRP A 362 40.54 0.30 -35.94
N HIS A 363 39.38 -0.30 -35.67
CA HIS A 363 38.10 0.26 -36.11
C HIS A 363 37.87 1.66 -35.51
N LEU A 364 38.05 1.85 -34.20
CA LEU A 364 37.91 3.16 -33.55
C LEU A 364 38.87 4.22 -34.11
N TRP A 365 40.10 3.85 -34.46
CA TRP A 365 41.01 4.76 -35.16
C TRP A 365 40.54 5.10 -36.57
N SER A 366 40.02 4.12 -37.30
CA SER A 366 39.47 4.34 -38.66
C SER A 366 38.28 5.30 -38.66
N GLU A 367 37.52 5.35 -37.56
CA GLU A 367 36.40 6.27 -37.33
C GLU A 367 36.84 7.62 -36.76
N GLY A 368 38.14 7.79 -36.45
CA GLY A 368 38.72 9.02 -35.92
C GLY A 368 38.51 9.22 -34.41
N GLU A 369 38.07 8.20 -33.69
CA GLU A 369 37.82 8.26 -32.24
C GLU A 369 39.09 8.11 -31.41
N LEU A 370 40.11 7.45 -31.96
CA LEU A 370 41.42 7.27 -31.34
C LEU A 370 42.56 7.76 -32.24
N SER A 371 43.62 8.26 -31.62
CA SER A 371 44.92 8.43 -32.29
C SER A 371 45.63 7.09 -32.47
N GLU A 372 46.57 7.05 -33.42
CA GLU A 372 47.35 5.84 -33.71
C GLU A 372 48.21 5.42 -32.50
N GLU A 373 48.68 6.38 -31.71
CA GLU A 373 49.38 6.15 -30.44
C GLU A 373 48.46 5.52 -29.39
N GLN A 374 47.23 5.99 -29.26
CA GLN A 374 46.25 5.43 -28.31
C GLN A 374 45.86 3.99 -28.68
N VAL A 375 45.66 3.69 -29.97
CA VAL A 375 45.41 2.31 -30.42
C VAL A 375 46.56 1.39 -30.06
N ARG A 376 47.81 1.83 -30.29
CA ARG A 376 49.01 1.05 -29.94
C ARG A 376 49.05 0.72 -28.45
N GLU A 377 48.81 1.72 -27.61
CA GLU A 377 48.90 1.58 -26.17
C GLU A 377 47.78 0.69 -25.62
N LEU A 378 46.53 0.95 -26.01
CA LEU A 378 45.35 0.21 -25.52
C LEU A 378 45.34 -1.24 -26.02
N SER A 379 45.69 -1.48 -27.29
CA SER A 379 45.80 -2.84 -27.84
C SER A 379 46.89 -3.63 -27.12
N LEU A 380 48.03 -3.00 -26.81
CA LEU A 380 49.11 -3.66 -26.07
C LEU A 380 48.68 -4.00 -24.64
N GLN A 381 48.00 -3.08 -23.95
CA GLN A 381 47.49 -3.34 -22.60
C GLN A 381 46.44 -4.47 -22.59
N ALA A 382 45.52 -4.48 -23.55
CA ALA A 382 44.52 -5.54 -23.70
C ALA A 382 45.18 -6.90 -24.02
N LYS A 383 46.18 -6.92 -24.90
CA LYS A 383 46.93 -8.15 -25.23
C LYS A 383 47.75 -8.67 -24.04
N ASN A 384 48.28 -7.79 -23.19
CA ASN A 384 48.95 -8.20 -21.95
C ASN A 384 47.95 -8.82 -20.95
N LYS A 385 46.74 -8.27 -20.84
CA LYS A 385 45.65 -8.88 -20.04
C LYS A 385 45.25 -10.25 -20.58
N LEU A 386 45.11 -10.37 -21.90
CA LEU A 386 44.88 -11.64 -22.58
C LEU A 386 45.97 -12.66 -22.24
N LEU A 387 47.25 -12.30 -22.36
CA LEU A 387 48.37 -13.17 -22.01
C LEU A 387 48.39 -13.61 -20.54
N ASN A 388 47.91 -12.76 -19.63
CA ASN A 388 47.87 -13.06 -18.20
C ASN A 388 46.65 -13.90 -17.78
N GLY A 389 45.72 -14.19 -18.71
CA GLY A 389 44.52 -14.97 -18.40
C GLY A 389 43.36 -14.15 -17.84
N ASP A 390 43.43 -12.82 -17.88
CA ASP A 390 42.45 -11.95 -17.20
C ASP A 390 41.03 -12.01 -17.78
N TYR A 391 40.89 -12.54 -19.01
CA TYR A 391 39.61 -12.75 -19.71
C TYR A 391 39.14 -14.22 -19.71
N ALA A 392 39.83 -15.14 -19.01
CA ALA A 392 39.54 -16.58 -19.11
C ALA A 392 38.20 -16.99 -18.47
N GLY A 393 37.60 -16.09 -17.67
CA GLY A 393 36.26 -16.27 -17.09
C GLY A 393 35.10 -15.80 -17.97
N TYR A 394 35.37 -15.36 -19.21
CA TYR A 394 34.38 -14.82 -20.16
C TYR A 394 34.17 -15.67 -21.41
#